data_AF-A0A5B7GXX2-F1
#
_entry.id   AF-A0A5B7GXX2-F1
#
_cell.length_a   1.000
_cell.length_b   1.000
_cell.length_c   1.000
_cell.angle_alpha   90.00
_cell.angle_beta   90.00
_cell.angle_gamma   90.00
#
_symmetry.space_group_name_H-M   'P 1'
#
loop_
_entity.id
_entity.type
_entity.pdbx_description
1 polymer ?
#
loop_
_entity_poly.entity_id
_entity_poly.type
_entity_poly.pdbx_seq_one_letter_code
_entity_poly.pdbx_strand_id
1 'polypeptide(L)'
;MMMIVKKSPICIVGDGVIKNTGAHLRSKVSRASQECLRGARIQEIKKVHEKTQTVENGLLVIQGGGNDLERVGEEETVKEVVETVKAAEAKMCVAVVGVM
;
A
#
# COMPACT_ATOMS: atom_id res chain seq x y z
N MET A 1 -15.19 -25.22 -9.82
CA MET A 1 -15.69 -24.10 -8.99
C MET A 1 -14.77 -22.92 -9.22
N MET A 2 -15.15 -22.00 -10.12
CA MET A 2 -14.34 -20.82 -10.44
C MET A 2 -14.35 -19.91 -9.21
N MET A 3 -13.21 -19.77 -8.52
CA MET A 3 -13.09 -18.75 -7.48
C MET A 3 -13.21 -17.40 -8.17
N ILE A 4 -14.37 -16.77 -8.06
CA ILE A 4 -14.52 -15.36 -8.41
C ILE A 4 -13.65 -14.62 -7.41
N VAL A 5 -12.40 -14.35 -7.79
CA VAL A 5 -11.50 -13.48 -7.04
C VAL A 5 -12.17 -12.11 -7.06
N LYS A 6 -12.85 -11.83 -5.96
CA LYS A 6 -13.64 -10.64 -5.78
C LYS A 6 -12.66 -9.45 -5.67
N LYS A 7 -12.37 -8.77 -6.78
CA LYS A 7 -11.56 -7.54 -6.88
C LYS A 7 -11.90 -6.50 -5.79
N SER A 8 -10.93 -6.15 -4.93
CA SER A 8 -11.11 -5.09 -3.94
C SER A 8 -11.06 -3.72 -4.64
N PRO A 9 -12.00 -2.81 -4.42
CA PRO A 9 -11.96 -1.49 -5.06
C PRO A 9 -10.84 -0.60 -4.48
N ILE A 10 -10.44 -0.84 -3.22
CA ILE A 10 -9.37 -0.12 -2.53
C ILE A 10 -8.55 -1.11 -1.71
N CYS A 11 -7.22 -0.98 -1.76
CA CYS A 11 -6.29 -1.66 -0.88
C CYS A 11 -5.36 -0.63 -0.23
N ILE A 12 -5.24 -0.66 1.10
CA ILE A 12 -4.25 0.15 1.82
C ILE A 12 -3.13 -0.76 2.30
N VAL A 13 -1.89 -0.44 1.95
CA VAL A 13 -0.69 -1.13 2.41
C VAL A 13 0.20 -0.13 3.14
N GLY A 14 0.74 -0.53 4.28
CA GLY A 14 1.59 0.35 5.06
C GLY A 14 2.03 -0.23 6.39
N ASP A 15 2.61 0.62 7.23
CA ASP A 15 3.25 0.21 8.47
C ASP A 15 2.28 0.19 9.67
N GLY A 16 2.81 0.35 10.89
CA GLY A 16 2.01 0.39 12.11
C GLY A 16 0.98 1.51 12.16
N VAL A 17 1.12 2.57 11.36
CA VAL A 17 0.19 3.71 11.32
C VAL A 17 -1.18 3.28 10.84
N ILE A 18 -1.27 2.37 9.87
CA ILE A 18 -2.55 1.92 9.33
C ILE A 18 -3.23 0.83 10.16
N LYS A 19 -2.67 0.42 11.31
CA LYS A 19 -3.19 -0.73 12.09
C LYS A 19 -4.70 -0.69 12.38
N ASN A 20 -5.27 0.51 12.51
CA ASN A 20 -6.67 0.73 12.87
C ASN A 20 -7.55 1.20 11.71
N THR A 21 -7.02 1.37 10.49
CA THR A 21 -7.78 1.98 9.38
C THR A 21 -8.76 1.02 8.71
N GLY A 22 -8.56 -0.30 8.83
CA GLY A 22 -9.27 -1.31 8.04
C GLY A 22 -10.73 -1.47 8.43
N ALA A 23 -11.07 -1.39 9.72
CA ALA A 23 -12.45 -1.42 10.16
C ALA A 23 -13.22 -0.20 9.63
N HIS A 24 -12.61 0.98 9.72
CA HIS A 24 -13.17 2.23 9.20
C HIS A 24 -13.33 2.19 7.68
N LEU A 25 -12.31 1.71 6.97
CA LEU A 25 -12.32 1.60 5.52
C LEU A 25 -13.42 0.65 5.04
N ARG A 26 -13.55 -0.54 5.65
CA ARG A 26 -14.59 -1.51 5.30
C ARG A 26 -16.00 -1.03 5.61
N SER A 27 -16.18 -0.13 6.58
CA SER A 27 -17.48 0.47 6.88
C SER A 27 -17.97 1.41 5.78
N LYS A 28 -17.04 2.06 5.05
CA LYS A 28 -17.34 3.02 3.98
C LYS A 28 -17.28 2.40 2.59
N VAL A 29 -16.36 1.45 2.40
CA VAL A 29 -16.07 0.84 1.11
C VAL A 29 -16.12 -0.66 1.29
N SER A 30 -17.20 -1.26 0.79
CA SER A 30 -17.36 -2.71 0.81
C SER A 30 -16.18 -3.38 0.12
N ARG A 31 -15.63 -4.41 0.78
CA ARG A 31 -14.49 -5.21 0.29
C ARG A 31 -13.17 -4.47 0.16
N ALA A 32 -13.03 -3.30 0.77
CA ALA A 32 -11.72 -2.70 0.91
C ALA A 32 -10.80 -3.58 1.77
N SER A 33 -9.54 -3.68 1.37
CA SER A 33 -8.52 -4.47 2.06
C SER A 33 -7.47 -3.58 2.72
N GLN A 34 -6.83 -4.13 3.74
CA GLN A 34 -5.72 -3.48 4.44
C GLN A 34 -4.65 -4.52 4.72
N GLU A 35 -3.39 -4.17 4.46
CA GLU A 35 -2.23 -4.98 4.80
C GLU A 35 -1.24 -4.15 5.62
N CYS A 36 -1.21 -4.43 6.93
CA CYS A 36 -0.35 -3.74 7.90
C CYS A 36 0.92 -4.55 8.17
N LEU A 37 2.06 -3.95 7.86
CA LEU A 37 3.39 -4.52 8.03
C LEU A 37 4.13 -3.68 9.08
N ARG A 38 3.98 -4.03 10.37
CA ARG A 38 4.58 -3.23 11.46
C ARG A 38 6.09 -3.13 11.32
N GLY A 39 6.62 -1.90 11.43
CA GLY A 39 8.05 -1.61 11.30
C GLY A 39 8.61 -1.80 9.90
N ALA A 40 7.74 -2.00 8.89
CA ALA A 40 8.18 -2.22 7.53
C ALA A 40 8.71 -0.94 6.89
N ARG A 41 9.70 -1.16 6.03
CA ARG A 41 10.25 -0.16 5.12
C ARG A 41 9.47 -0.17 3.81
N ILE A 42 9.65 0.88 3.00
CA ILE A 42 8.94 1.04 1.73
C ILE A 42 9.25 -0.12 0.75
N GLN A 43 10.48 -0.65 0.78
CA GLN A 43 10.86 -1.83 -0.01
C GLN A 43 10.07 -3.10 0.37
N GLU A 44 9.70 -3.25 1.64
CA GLU A 44 8.93 -4.40 2.12
C GLU A 44 7.46 -4.26 1.73
N ILE A 45 6.94 -3.03 1.73
CA ILE A 45 5.61 -2.68 1.21
C ILE A 45 5.52 -2.97 -0.29
N LYS A 46 6.58 -2.71 -1.07
CA LYS A 46 6.68 -3.05 -2.51
C LYS A 46 6.48 -4.55 -2.78
N LYS A 47 7.11 -5.42 -1.99
CA LYS A 47 7.00 -6.89 -2.14
C LYS A 47 5.58 -7.39 -1.87
N VAL A 48 4.87 -6.71 -1.00
CA VAL A 48 3.48 -7.03 -0.69
C VAL A 48 2.58 -6.69 -1.89
N HIS A 49 2.75 -5.51 -2.49
CA HIS A 49 2.02 -5.12 -3.71
C HIS A 49 2.15 -6.18 -4.83
N GLU A 50 3.35 -6.72 -5.05
CA GLU A 50 3.56 -7.77 -6.06
C GLU A 50 2.75 -9.05 -5.80
N LYS A 51 2.39 -9.33 -4.54
CA LYS A 51 1.51 -10.43 -4.15
C LYS A 51 0.04 -10.06 -4.24
N THR A 52 -0.31 -8.78 -4.10
CA THR A 52 -1.69 -8.28 -4.15
C THR A 52 -2.24 -8.14 -5.58
N GLN A 53 -1.75 -8.90 -6.57
CA GLN A 53 -2.08 -8.85 -8.02
C GLN A 53 -3.57 -8.98 -8.43
N THR A 54 -4.52 -8.86 -7.51
CA THR A 54 -5.95 -9.08 -7.72
C THR A 54 -6.77 -7.77 -7.78
N VAL A 55 -6.10 -6.62 -7.90
CA VAL A 55 -6.70 -5.26 -7.89
C VAL A 55 -6.70 -4.59 -9.28
N GLU A 56 -7.10 -5.30 -10.34
CA GLU A 56 -7.34 -4.62 -11.63
C GLU A 56 -8.43 -3.53 -11.47
N ASN A 57 -8.10 -2.30 -11.86
CA ASN A 57 -8.96 -1.10 -11.76
C ASN A 57 -9.31 -0.62 -10.34
N GLY A 58 -8.52 -0.99 -9.32
CA GLY A 58 -8.67 -0.49 -7.95
C GLY A 58 -7.76 0.69 -7.62
N LEU A 59 -7.91 1.23 -6.40
CA LEU A 59 -6.98 2.19 -5.80
C LEU A 59 -6.06 1.50 -4.79
N LEU A 60 -4.75 1.62 -4.99
CA LEU A 60 -3.74 1.26 -4.00
C LEU A 60 -3.32 2.51 -3.23
N VAL A 61 -3.44 2.47 -1.91
CA VAL A 61 -2.89 3.50 -1.02
C VAL A 61 -1.65 2.92 -0.35
N ILE A 62 -0.51 3.54 -0.59
CA ILE A 62 0.76 3.20 0.03
C ILE A 62 0.99 4.21 1.16
N GLN A 63 1.00 3.74 2.40
CA GLN A 63 1.39 4.53 3.56
C GLN A 63 2.75 4.03 4.06
N GLY A 64 3.70 4.93 4.21
CA GLY A 64 5.03 4.57 4.69
C GLY A 64 6.05 5.67 4.49
N GLY A 65 7.31 5.36 4.75
CA GLY A 65 8.44 6.27 4.62
C GLY A 65 9.01 6.75 5.94
N GLY A 66 8.24 6.78 7.04
CA GLY A 66 8.75 7.23 8.35
C GLY A 66 9.95 6.41 8.86
N ASN A 67 9.89 5.07 8.72
CA ASN A 67 10.99 4.19 9.13
C ASN A 67 12.25 4.33 8.25
N ASP A 68 12.10 4.73 6.99
CA ASP A 68 13.21 4.94 6.05
C ASP A 68 13.79 6.35 6.18
N LEU A 69 12.94 7.34 6.47
CA LEU A 69 13.33 8.74 6.62
C LEU A 69 14.38 8.90 7.73
N GLU A 70 14.17 8.26 8.88
CA GLU A 70 15.14 8.26 10.00
C GLU A 70 16.44 7.53 9.67
N ARG A 71 16.41 6.57 8.73
CA ARG A 71 17.50 5.63 8.50
C ARG A 71 18.41 6.01 7.33
N VAL A 72 17.81 6.30 6.17
CA VAL A 72 18.52 6.52 4.90
C VAL A 72 18.37 7.96 4.40
N GLY A 73 17.56 8.77 5.08
CA GLY A 73 17.30 10.17 4.73
C GLY A 73 16.19 10.35 3.71
N GLU A 74 15.78 11.61 3.54
CA GLU A 74 14.62 11.99 2.73
C GLU A 74 14.80 11.63 1.25
N GLU A 75 15.95 11.97 0.67
CA GLU A 75 16.21 11.77 -0.76
C GLU A 75 16.04 10.31 -1.18
N GLU A 76 16.66 9.39 -0.41
CA GLU A 76 16.62 7.98 -0.75
C GLU A 76 15.27 7.35 -0.41
N THR A 77 14.59 7.83 0.63
CA THR A 77 13.20 7.46 0.92
C THR A 77 12.27 7.83 -0.23
N VAL A 78 12.35 9.07 -0.75
CA VAL A 78 11.52 9.55 -1.85
C VAL A 78 11.80 8.75 -3.13
N LYS A 79 13.07 8.46 -3.42
CA LYS A 79 13.45 7.65 -4.58
C LYS A 79 12.83 6.26 -4.52
N GLU A 80 12.90 5.58 -3.38
CA GLU A 80 12.31 4.24 -3.21
C GLU A 80 10.78 4.25 -3.30
N VAL A 81 10.13 5.29 -2.77
CA VAL A 81 8.69 5.52 -2.94
C VAL A 81 8.33 5.66 -4.42
N VAL A 82 9.04 6.52 -5.16
CA VAL A 82 8.79 6.76 -6.59
C VAL A 82 8.96 5.50 -7.42
N GLU A 83 9.99 4.69 -7.16
CA GLU A 83 10.17 3.40 -7.83
C GLU A 83 9.02 2.42 -7.54
N THR A 84 8.52 2.43 -6.30
CA THR A 84 7.39 1.59 -5.89
C THR A 84 6.11 2.00 -6.60
N VAL A 85 5.85 3.31 -6.70
CA VAL A 85 4.67 3.85 -7.41
C VAL A 85 4.73 3.49 -8.89
N LYS A 86 5.86 3.73 -9.57
CA LYS A 86 6.03 3.40 -10.99
C LYS A 86 5.75 1.91 -11.29
N ALA A 87 6.16 1.02 -10.40
CA ALA A 87 5.90 -0.40 -10.54
C ALA A 87 4.41 -0.77 -10.40
N ALA A 88 3.66 -0.02 -9.58
CA ALA A 88 2.25 -0.25 -9.30
C ALA A 88 1.29 0.43 -10.30
N GLU A 89 1.62 1.65 -10.76
CA GLU A 89 0.81 2.45 -11.69
C GLU A 89 0.52 1.75 -13.02
N ALA A 90 1.40 0.83 -13.45
CA ALA A 90 1.19 0.03 -14.65
C ALA A 90 -0.08 -0.85 -14.62
N LYS A 91 -0.68 -1.05 -13.42
CA LYS A 91 -1.77 -2.00 -13.20
C LYS A 91 -3.00 -1.39 -12.52
N MET A 92 -2.85 -0.28 -11.80
CA MET A 92 -3.91 0.30 -10.96
C MET A 92 -3.61 1.76 -10.60
N CYS A 93 -4.59 2.49 -10.06
CA CYS A 93 -4.36 3.83 -9.53
C CYS A 93 -3.59 3.75 -8.20
N VAL A 94 -2.64 4.65 -7.98
CA VAL A 94 -1.81 4.68 -6.78
C VAL A 94 -1.92 6.03 -6.07
N ALA A 95 -2.04 6.01 -4.75
CA ALA A 95 -1.91 7.17 -3.88
C ALA A 95 -0.85 6.90 -2.82
N VAL A 96 0.00 7.89 -2.54
CA VAL A 96 1.02 7.80 -1.49
C VAL A 96 0.65 8.71 -0.33
N VAL A 97 0.69 8.18 0.88
CA VAL A 97 0.49 8.92 2.13
C VAL A 97 1.78 8.84 2.93
N GLY A 98 2.60 9.88 2.83
CA GLY A 98 3.78 10.06 3.66
C GLY A 98 3.38 10.45 5.09
N VAL A 99 4.11 9.94 6.07
CA VAL A 99 4.02 10.39 7.46
C VAL A 99 5.38 11.02 7.78
N MET A 100 5.36 12.33 8.05
CA MET A 100 6.48 13.08 8.63
C MET A 100 6.52 12.87 10.14
#